data_AF-X0T7F2-F1
#
_entry.id   AF-X0T7F2-F1
#
_cell.length_a   1.000
_cell.length_b   1.000
_cell.length_c   1.000
_cell.angle_alpha   90.00
_cell.angle_beta   90.00
_cell.angle_gamma   90.00
#
_symmetry.space_group_name_H-M   'P 1'
#
loop_
_entity.id
_entity.type
_entity.pdbx_description
1 polymer ?
#
loop_
_entity_poly.entity_id
_entity_poly.type
_entity_poly.pdbx_seq_one_letter_code
_entity_poly.pdbx_strand_id
1 'polypeptide(L)'
;MPLNFKPYKPKTMGMQDPHKRITKEDVDKSITQHIKKHNQAIHGAKAVNKQITEEFHRPTQDFDVWTKNPQHHQDKMEDELDKLAGTDMFHEETKPLQGHPDIMVYRVVGPRGEVVDYMLPPPGAKTKRIDKIRYETLQYAKKIHKQILADPNIGWARKQKSARDLRRIEAYERSLK
;
A
#
# COMPACT_ATOMS: atom_id res chain seq x y z
N MET A 1 0.07 18.17 20.35
CA MET A 1 -0.77 19.14 19.63
C MET A 1 -2.07 18.42 19.24
N PRO A 2 -3.27 18.98 19.47
CA PRO A 2 -4.52 18.32 19.07
C PRO A 2 -4.66 18.31 17.54
N LEU A 3 -5.00 17.14 16.98
CA LEU A 3 -5.28 16.96 15.55
C LEU A 3 -6.63 17.62 15.23
N ASN A 4 -6.57 18.68 14.43
CA ASN A 4 -7.76 19.41 14.00
C ASN A 4 -8.36 18.72 12.78
N PHE A 5 -9.32 17.81 13.01
CA PHE A 5 -10.07 17.15 11.93
C PHE A 5 -11.05 18.14 11.31
N LYS A 6 -10.82 18.52 10.04
CA LYS A 6 -11.83 19.28 9.30
C LYS A 6 -12.97 18.34 8.89
N PRO A 7 -14.24 18.70 9.11
CA PRO A 7 -15.36 17.93 8.58
C PRO A 7 -15.32 17.97 7.06
N TYR A 8 -15.49 16.79 6.44
CA TYR A 8 -15.56 16.63 5.00
C TYR A 8 -16.74 17.43 4.41
N LYS A 9 -16.46 18.20 3.35
CA LYS A 9 -17.47 18.90 2.55
C LYS A 9 -17.38 18.36 1.12
N PRO A 10 -18.44 17.72 0.59
CA PRO A 10 -18.41 17.15 -0.75
C PRO A 10 -18.17 18.25 -1.79
N LYS A 11 -17.24 18.02 -2.73
CA LYS A 11 -16.95 18.96 -3.82
C LYS A 11 -18.00 18.80 -4.93
N THR A 12 -18.65 19.88 -5.36
CA THR A 12 -19.54 19.85 -6.53
C THR A 12 -18.72 19.70 -7.82
N MET A 13 -18.59 18.49 -8.34
CA MET A 13 -17.99 18.24 -9.66
C MET A 13 -19.08 18.19 -10.75
N GLY A 14 -18.80 18.81 -11.89
CA GLY A 14 -19.68 18.81 -13.07
C GLY A 14 -19.90 17.39 -13.59
N MET A 15 -21.15 17.04 -13.87
CA MET A 15 -21.58 15.71 -14.30
C MET A 15 -20.80 15.24 -15.53
N GLN A 16 -19.89 14.28 -15.34
CA GLN A 16 -19.43 13.39 -16.41
C GLN A 16 -20.37 12.18 -16.49
N ASP A 17 -20.42 11.58 -17.68
CA ASP A 17 -21.33 10.51 -18.10
C ASP A 17 -21.68 9.50 -16.98
N PRO A 18 -22.95 9.42 -16.54
CA PRO A 18 -23.39 8.67 -15.35
C PRO A 18 -23.24 7.14 -15.45
N HIS A 19 -22.69 6.62 -16.55
CA HIS A 19 -22.61 5.20 -16.84
C HIS A 19 -21.21 4.57 -16.80
N LYS A 20 -20.13 5.35 -16.68
CA LYS A 20 -18.79 4.75 -16.58
C LYS A 20 -18.49 4.28 -15.16
N ARG A 21 -18.83 3.02 -14.88
CA ARG A 21 -18.42 2.35 -13.63
C ARG A 21 -16.92 2.09 -13.67
N ILE A 22 -16.16 2.78 -12.81
CA ILE A 22 -14.74 2.50 -12.60
C ILE A 22 -14.56 1.07 -12.08
N THR A 23 -13.65 0.32 -12.69
CA THR A 23 -13.34 -1.06 -12.29
C THR A 23 -12.18 -1.09 -11.29
N LYS A 24 -11.94 -2.25 -10.65
CA LYS A 24 -10.77 -2.40 -9.78
C LYS A 24 -9.48 -2.28 -10.61
N GLU A 25 -9.51 -2.78 -11.83
CA GLU A 25 -8.41 -2.75 -12.78
C GLU A 25 -8.05 -1.31 -13.17
N ASP A 26 -9.05 -0.44 -13.35
CA ASP A 26 -8.83 0.99 -13.60
C ASP A 26 -8.13 1.67 -12.42
N VAL A 27 -8.60 1.39 -11.20
CA VAL A 27 -8.01 1.90 -9.94
C VAL A 27 -6.56 1.42 -9.80
N ASP A 28 -6.33 0.11 -9.92
CA ASP A 28 -5.00 -0.49 -9.80
C ASP A 28 -4.03 0.06 -10.86
N LYS A 29 -4.54 0.34 -12.08
CA LYS A 29 -3.76 0.94 -13.17
C LYS A 29 -3.38 2.39 -12.86
N SER A 30 -4.31 3.22 -12.37
CA SER A 30 -4.02 4.60 -11.97
C SER A 30 -2.97 4.63 -10.85
N ILE A 31 -3.12 3.83 -9.79
CA ILE A 31 -2.15 3.74 -8.70
C ILE A 31 -0.77 3.32 -9.21
N THR A 32 -0.71 2.30 -10.06
CA THR A 32 0.55 1.80 -10.62
C THR A 32 1.24 2.86 -11.48
N GLN A 33 0.49 3.62 -12.27
CA GLN A 33 1.02 4.72 -13.07
C GLN A 33 1.54 5.86 -12.19
N HIS A 34 0.80 6.21 -11.13
CA HIS A 34 1.21 7.21 -10.15
C HIS A 34 2.52 6.80 -9.45
N ILE A 35 2.61 5.57 -8.94
CA ILE A 35 3.81 5.02 -8.30
C ILE A 35 5.01 5.11 -9.25
N LYS A 36 4.82 4.72 -10.52
CA LYS A 36 5.86 4.76 -11.54
C LYS A 36 6.31 6.19 -11.86
N LYS A 37 5.35 7.11 -12.06
CA LYS A 37 5.60 8.52 -12.36
C LYS A 37 6.41 9.21 -11.25
N HIS A 38 6.09 8.90 -10.00
CA HIS A 38 6.70 9.51 -8.82
C HIS A 38 7.89 8.70 -8.25
N ASN A 39 8.33 7.64 -8.96
CA ASN A 39 9.45 6.80 -8.58
C ASN A 39 9.36 6.27 -7.14
N GLN A 40 8.14 5.93 -6.71
CA GLN A 40 7.83 5.37 -5.40
C GLN A 40 8.18 3.87 -5.35
N ALA A 41 8.12 3.26 -4.16
CA ALA A 41 8.37 1.83 -4.02
C ALA A 41 7.20 1.09 -3.38
N ILE A 42 6.81 -0.02 -3.98
CA ILE A 42 5.82 -0.94 -3.41
C ILE A 42 6.53 -1.84 -2.38
N HIS A 43 5.91 -2.08 -1.23
CA HIS A 43 6.41 -3.00 -0.22
C HIS A 43 5.35 -4.04 0.17
N GLY A 44 5.65 -4.89 1.14
CA GLY A 44 4.70 -5.84 1.69
C GLY A 44 4.29 -6.93 0.69
N ALA A 45 3.01 -7.29 0.72
CA ALA A 45 2.53 -8.49 0.05
C ALA A 45 2.62 -8.42 -1.47
N LYS A 46 2.25 -7.27 -2.07
CA LYS A 46 2.36 -7.06 -3.52
C LYS A 46 3.81 -7.10 -3.99
N ALA A 47 4.75 -6.56 -3.19
CA ALA A 47 6.17 -6.63 -3.51
C ALA A 47 6.72 -8.07 -3.45
N VAL A 48 6.29 -8.85 -2.45
CA VAL A 48 6.64 -10.27 -2.34
C VAL A 48 6.09 -11.06 -3.52
N ASN A 49 4.79 -10.94 -3.83
CA ASN A 49 4.16 -11.62 -4.98
C ASN A 49 4.88 -11.30 -6.29
N LYS A 50 5.32 -10.05 -6.50
CA LYS A 50 6.02 -9.67 -7.74
C LYS A 50 7.38 -10.37 -7.93
N GLN A 51 7.91 -11.02 -6.90
CA GLN A 51 9.25 -11.62 -6.90
C GLN A 51 9.26 -13.14 -6.75
N ILE A 52 8.13 -13.78 -6.49
CA ILE A 52 8.01 -15.22 -6.30
C ILE A 52 7.08 -15.83 -7.35
N THR A 53 7.14 -17.14 -7.56
CA THR A 53 6.24 -17.85 -8.48
C THR A 53 4.80 -17.85 -7.98
N GLU A 54 3.85 -17.90 -8.92
CA GLU A 54 2.40 -17.76 -8.67
C GLU A 54 1.87 -18.76 -7.64
N GLU A 55 2.42 -19.98 -7.60
CA GLU A 55 2.10 -21.03 -6.63
C GLU A 55 2.30 -20.60 -5.16
N PHE A 56 3.18 -19.62 -4.90
CA PHE A 56 3.41 -19.08 -3.55
C PHE A 56 2.70 -17.75 -3.32
N HIS A 57 1.91 -17.23 -4.27
CA HIS A 57 1.20 -15.96 -4.12
C HIS A 57 0.13 -16.04 -3.04
N ARG A 58 -0.24 -14.87 -2.51
CA ARG A 58 -1.48 -14.72 -1.74
C ARG A 58 -2.29 -13.56 -2.28
N PRO A 59 -3.61 -13.58 -2.13
CA PRO A 59 -4.44 -12.43 -2.48
C PRO A 59 -4.00 -11.16 -1.76
N THR A 60 -3.99 -10.06 -2.50
CA THR A 60 -3.70 -8.69 -2.03
C THR A 60 -4.73 -7.75 -2.63
N GLN A 61 -5.32 -6.88 -1.82
CA GLN A 61 -6.38 -5.98 -2.30
C GLN A 61 -5.83 -4.57 -2.55
N ASP A 62 -5.03 -4.10 -1.61
CA ASP A 62 -4.48 -2.77 -1.40
C ASP A 62 -3.00 -2.67 -1.79
N PHE A 63 -2.54 -1.45 -2.10
CA PHE A 63 -1.14 -1.15 -2.35
C PHE A 63 -0.45 -0.58 -1.10
N ASP A 64 0.61 -1.22 -0.66
CA ASP A 64 1.53 -0.69 0.35
C ASP A 64 2.69 0.07 -0.33
N VAL A 65 2.83 1.38 -0.09
CA VAL A 65 3.76 2.25 -0.83
C VAL A 65 4.66 3.10 0.08
N TRP A 66 5.97 2.99 -0.14
CA TRP A 66 6.96 3.91 0.42
C TRP A 66 7.16 5.14 -0.46
N THR A 67 7.05 6.32 0.15
CA THR A 67 7.32 7.61 -0.49
C THR A 67 7.90 8.61 0.51
N LYS A 68 8.60 9.64 0.00
CA LYS A 68 9.18 10.70 0.82
C LYS A 68 8.13 11.69 1.35
N ASN A 69 7.00 11.82 0.66
CA ASN A 69 5.94 12.79 0.97
C ASN A 69 4.58 12.08 1.04
N PRO A 70 4.32 11.23 2.05
CA PRO A 70 3.16 10.35 2.05
C PRO A 70 1.82 11.09 2.05
N GLN A 71 1.68 12.15 2.86
CA GLN A 71 0.50 13.00 2.85
C GLN A 71 0.22 13.58 1.46
N HIS A 72 1.20 14.24 0.85
CA HIS A 72 1.04 14.80 -0.50
C HIS A 72 0.57 13.78 -1.54
N HIS A 73 1.01 12.53 -1.43
CA HIS A 73 0.61 11.48 -2.36
C HIS A 73 -0.76 10.87 -2.03
N GLN A 74 -1.17 10.87 -0.77
CA GLN A 74 -2.54 10.56 -0.37
C GLN A 74 -3.49 11.58 -1.01
N ASP A 75 -3.27 12.88 -0.80
CA ASP A 75 -4.09 13.95 -1.39
C ASP A 75 -4.18 13.86 -2.91
N LYS A 76 -3.03 13.63 -3.57
CA LYS A 76 -3.00 13.52 -5.03
C LYS A 76 -3.69 12.27 -5.55
N MET A 77 -3.65 11.18 -4.80
CA MET A 77 -4.28 9.93 -5.21
C MET A 77 -5.79 9.96 -5.01
N GLU A 78 -6.29 10.56 -3.93
CA GLU A 78 -7.73 10.82 -3.75
C GLU A 78 -8.28 11.62 -4.94
N ASP A 79 -7.71 12.80 -5.20
CA ASP A 79 -8.10 13.67 -6.33
C ASP A 79 -8.03 12.93 -7.69
N GLU A 80 -7.01 12.09 -7.91
CA GLU A 80 -6.83 11.33 -9.15
C GLU A 80 -7.92 10.26 -9.33
N LEU A 81 -8.26 9.54 -8.25
CA LEU A 81 -9.25 8.47 -8.27
C LEU A 81 -10.69 9.01 -8.34
N ASP A 82 -11.01 10.10 -7.63
CA ASP A 82 -12.32 10.76 -7.76
C ASP A 82 -12.54 11.33 -9.16
N LYS A 83 -11.50 11.95 -9.73
CA LYS A 83 -11.54 12.41 -11.12
C LYS A 83 -11.73 11.25 -12.10
N LEU A 84 -11.09 10.11 -11.85
CA LEU A 84 -11.25 8.91 -12.67
C LEU A 84 -12.66 8.32 -12.56
N ALA A 85 -13.28 8.40 -11.38
CA ALA A 85 -14.65 7.96 -11.12
C ALA A 85 -15.72 8.97 -11.60
N GLY A 86 -15.35 10.24 -11.80
CA GLY A 86 -16.29 11.31 -12.14
C GLY A 86 -17.20 11.72 -10.97
N THR A 87 -16.90 11.26 -9.75
CA THR A 87 -17.67 11.51 -8.53
C THR A 87 -16.76 11.41 -7.31
N ASP A 88 -17.18 12.03 -6.22
CA ASP A 88 -16.49 12.03 -4.92
C ASP A 88 -16.84 10.74 -4.16
N MET A 89 -16.00 9.71 -4.31
CA MET A 89 -16.23 8.36 -3.75
C MET A 89 -15.01 7.77 -3.03
N PHE A 90 -13.87 8.43 -3.14
CA PHE A 90 -12.68 8.11 -2.36
C PHE A 90 -12.56 9.10 -1.21
N HIS A 91 -11.86 8.70 -0.14
CA HIS A 91 -11.55 9.60 0.96
C HIS A 91 -10.22 9.23 1.62
N GLU A 92 -9.66 10.22 2.30
CA GLU A 92 -8.43 10.11 3.06
C GLU A 92 -8.66 9.57 4.48
N GLU A 93 -7.82 8.63 4.93
CA GLU A 93 -7.71 8.20 6.33
C GLU A 93 -6.25 8.27 6.77
N THR A 94 -5.95 8.87 7.92
CA THR A 94 -4.58 8.86 8.47
C THR A 94 -4.59 8.22 9.86
N LYS A 95 -3.74 7.22 10.07
CA LYS A 95 -3.67 6.49 11.35
C LYS A 95 -2.25 6.04 11.70
N PRO A 96 -1.94 5.87 12.99
CA PRO A 96 -0.67 5.28 13.40
C PRO A 96 -0.53 3.83 12.94
N LEU A 97 0.70 3.42 12.62
CA LEU A 97 1.04 2.04 12.32
C LEU A 97 0.89 1.19 13.58
N GLN A 98 0.23 0.04 13.46
CA GLN A 98 0.00 -0.85 14.60
C GLN A 98 1.33 -1.27 15.25
N GLY A 99 1.47 -0.96 16.54
CA GLY A 99 2.69 -1.23 17.33
C GLY A 99 3.78 -0.16 17.21
N HIS A 100 3.61 0.83 16.32
CA HIS A 100 4.56 1.94 16.12
C HIS A 100 3.78 3.27 16.02
N PRO A 101 3.33 3.84 17.14
CA PRO A 101 2.48 5.03 17.15
C PRO A 101 3.15 6.27 16.52
N ASP A 102 4.49 6.31 16.51
CA ASP A 102 5.27 7.41 15.92
C ASP A 102 5.35 7.35 14.39
N ILE A 103 4.85 6.26 13.78
CA ILE A 103 4.84 6.07 12.33
C ILE A 103 3.41 6.22 11.84
N MET A 104 3.15 7.21 11.00
CA MET A 104 1.84 7.44 10.40
C MET A 104 1.71 6.74 9.04
N VAL A 105 0.53 6.16 8.80
CA VAL A 105 0.09 5.60 7.52
C VAL A 105 -0.99 6.53 6.95
N TYR A 106 -0.81 6.92 5.69
CA TYR A 106 -1.65 7.86 4.95
C TYR A 106 -2.38 7.10 3.85
N ARG A 107 -3.68 6.90 4.02
CA ARG A 107 -4.48 5.94 3.26
C ARG A 107 -5.51 6.60 2.37
N VAL A 108 -5.71 6.05 1.19
CA VAL A 108 -6.90 6.33 0.38
C VAL A 108 -7.85 5.13 0.45
N VAL A 109 -9.09 5.41 0.83
CA VAL A 109 -10.18 4.43 0.97
C VAL A 109 -11.20 4.68 -0.13
N GLY A 110 -11.61 3.61 -0.83
CA GLY A 110 -12.67 3.66 -1.82
C GLY A 110 -13.93 2.90 -1.37
N PRO A 111 -14.94 2.79 -2.25
CA PRO A 111 -16.22 2.15 -1.92
C PRO A 111 -16.13 0.68 -1.52
N ARG A 112 -15.02 0.01 -1.87
CA ARG A 112 -14.77 -1.41 -1.59
C ARG A 112 -13.70 -1.63 -0.52
N GLY A 113 -13.32 -0.57 0.20
CA GLY A 113 -12.31 -0.61 1.24
C GLY A 113 -10.99 0.05 0.82
N GLU A 114 -9.91 -0.36 1.46
CA GLU A 114 -8.58 0.23 1.36
C GLU A 114 -7.99 0.04 -0.04
N VAL A 115 -7.44 1.11 -0.62
CA VAL A 115 -6.95 1.12 -1.99
C VAL A 115 -5.43 1.24 -2.03
N VAL A 116 -4.89 2.19 -1.27
CA VAL A 116 -3.44 2.39 -1.13
C VAL A 116 -3.10 3.01 0.22
N ASP A 117 -2.03 2.52 0.83
CA ASP A 117 -1.40 3.01 2.05
C ASP A 117 -0.03 3.61 1.69
N TYR A 118 0.16 4.89 1.97
CA TYR A 118 1.43 5.59 1.84
C TYR A 118 2.11 5.72 3.21
N MET A 119 3.40 5.43 3.25
CA MET A 119 4.21 5.67 4.45
C MET A 119 5.64 6.09 4.08
N LEU A 120 6.37 6.61 5.06
CA LEU A 120 7.80 6.90 4.89
C LEU A 120 8.60 5.59 4.72
N PRO A 121 9.60 5.56 3.82
CA PRO A 121 10.50 4.42 3.74
C PRO A 121 11.27 4.27 5.06
N PRO A 122 11.28 3.07 5.67
CA PRO A 122 12.10 2.84 6.85
C PRO A 122 13.59 3.06 6.56
N PRO A 123 14.41 3.48 7.54
CA PRO A 123 15.84 3.61 7.37
C PRO A 123 16.47 2.33 6.81
N GLY A 124 17.27 2.48 5.76
CA GLY A 124 17.95 1.35 5.12
C GLY A 124 17.05 0.41 4.31
N ALA A 125 15.80 0.80 4.01
CA ALA A 125 14.92 0.07 3.11
C ALA A 125 15.63 -0.29 1.80
N LYS A 126 15.58 -1.58 1.43
CA LYS A 126 16.20 -2.08 0.19
C LYS A 126 15.11 -2.33 -0.84
N THR A 127 15.32 -1.79 -2.03
CA THR A 127 14.40 -1.97 -3.17
C THR A 127 15.14 -2.45 -4.40
N LYS A 128 14.48 -3.21 -5.27
CA LYS A 128 14.93 -3.55 -6.62
C LYS A 128 13.91 -3.10 -7.65
N ARG A 129 14.33 -2.81 -8.89
CA ARG A 129 13.41 -2.43 -9.97
C ARG A 129 12.91 -3.68 -10.72
N ILE A 130 11.60 -3.76 -10.93
CA ILE A 130 10.92 -4.75 -11.80
C ILE A 130 9.89 -3.97 -12.62
N ASP A 131 9.87 -4.11 -13.95
CA ASP A 131 8.94 -3.39 -14.83
C ASP A 131 8.91 -1.87 -14.61
N LYS A 132 10.10 -1.29 -14.36
CA LYS A 132 10.35 0.13 -14.07
C LYS A 132 9.79 0.63 -12.72
N ILE A 133 9.16 -0.22 -11.92
CA ILE A 133 8.66 0.10 -10.57
C ILE A 133 9.65 -0.45 -9.54
N ARG A 134 9.82 0.26 -8.42
CA ARG A 134 10.65 -0.20 -7.29
C ARG A 134 9.81 -1.09 -6.39
N TYR A 135 10.36 -2.22 -5.98
CA TYR A 135 9.75 -3.15 -5.03
C TYR A 135 10.72 -3.43 -3.88
N GLU A 136 10.22 -3.51 -2.66
CA GLU A 136 10.94 -4.07 -1.50
C GLU A 136 11.61 -5.39 -1.87
N THR A 137 12.88 -5.60 -1.53
CA THR A 137 13.55 -6.88 -1.84
C THR A 137 13.07 -8.01 -0.94
N LEU A 138 13.02 -9.25 -1.44
CA LEU A 138 12.69 -10.43 -0.61
C LEU A 138 13.56 -10.54 0.64
N GLN A 139 14.87 -10.27 0.53
CA GLN A 139 15.78 -10.31 1.67
C GLN A 139 15.39 -9.29 2.75
N TYR A 140 14.99 -8.08 2.36
CA TYR A 140 14.56 -7.06 3.30
C TYR A 140 13.20 -7.40 3.91
N ALA A 141 12.23 -7.86 3.11
CA ALA A 141 10.93 -8.33 3.60
C ALA A 141 11.09 -9.44 4.66
N LYS A 142 11.97 -10.44 4.42
CA LYS A 142 12.30 -11.48 5.41
C LYS A 142 12.85 -10.90 6.71
N LYS A 143 13.78 -9.94 6.62
CA LYS A 143 14.35 -9.28 7.80
C LYS A 143 13.24 -8.61 8.62
N ILE A 144 12.37 -7.85 7.96
CA ILE A 144 11.24 -7.17 8.60
C ILE A 144 10.28 -8.17 9.26
N HIS A 145 9.88 -9.23 8.56
CA HIS A 145 9.00 -10.25 9.14
C HIS A 145 9.63 -10.94 10.37
N LYS A 146 10.93 -11.24 10.35
CA LYS A 146 11.63 -11.78 11.53
C LYS A 146 11.62 -10.80 12.71
N GLN A 147 11.82 -9.51 12.46
CA GLN A 147 11.74 -8.47 13.50
C GLN A 147 10.33 -8.37 14.09
N ILE A 148 9.30 -8.37 13.24
CA ILE A 148 7.90 -8.33 13.68
C ILE A 148 7.54 -9.55 14.55
N LEU A 149 8.06 -10.74 14.20
CA LEU A 149 7.82 -11.95 14.98
C LEU A 149 8.53 -11.94 16.33
N ALA A 150 9.70 -11.30 16.41
CA ALA A 150 10.48 -11.16 17.64
C ALA A 150 9.94 -10.06 18.57
N ASP A 151 9.20 -9.08 18.05
CA ASP A 151 8.69 -7.96 18.84
C ASP A 151 7.50 -8.40 19.74
N PRO A 152 7.62 -8.31 21.09
CA PRO A 152 6.55 -8.68 22.00
C PRO A 152 5.32 -7.75 21.92
N ASN A 153 5.50 -6.49 21.50
CA ASN A 153 4.46 -5.46 21.49
C ASN A 153 3.57 -5.50 20.24
N ILE A 154 3.96 -6.26 19.22
CA ILE A 154 3.15 -6.41 18.01
C ILE A 154 1.96 -7.34 18.30
N GLY A 155 0.77 -6.85 17.93
CA GLY A 155 -0.48 -7.61 18.04
C GLY A 155 -0.46 -8.93 17.26
N TRP A 156 -1.17 -9.92 17.81
CA TRP A 156 -1.22 -11.30 17.29
C TRP A 156 -1.55 -11.39 15.80
N ALA A 157 -2.54 -10.61 15.32
CA ALA A 157 -2.94 -10.62 13.91
C ALA A 157 -1.78 -10.23 12.96
N ARG A 158 -0.94 -9.26 13.35
CA ARG A 158 0.22 -8.83 12.55
C ARG A 158 1.35 -9.87 12.60
N LYS A 159 1.53 -10.56 13.74
CA LYS A 159 2.45 -11.70 13.85
C LYS A 159 2.03 -12.85 12.94
N GLN A 160 0.74 -13.21 12.91
CA GLN A 160 0.24 -14.26 12.02
C GLN A 160 0.46 -13.93 10.54
N LYS A 161 0.16 -12.70 10.12
CA LYS A 161 0.41 -12.24 8.75
C LYS A 161 1.90 -12.37 8.40
N SER A 162 2.79 -11.93 9.30
CA SER A 162 4.25 -12.00 9.09
C SER A 162 4.79 -13.43 9.09
N ALA A 163 4.30 -14.32 9.95
CA ALA A 163 4.67 -15.74 9.95
C ALA A 163 4.26 -16.44 8.66
N ARG A 164 3.08 -16.09 8.12
CA ARG A 164 2.63 -16.63 6.83
C ARG A 164 3.50 -16.12 5.68
N ASP A 165 3.78 -14.82 5.62
CA ASP A 165 4.60 -14.24 4.56
C ASP A 165 6.05 -14.75 4.61
N LEU A 166 6.63 -14.88 5.80
CA LEU A 166 7.95 -15.49 5.98
C LEU A 166 8.00 -16.94 5.46
N ARG A 167 7.03 -17.78 5.86
CA ARG A 167 6.95 -19.17 5.39
C ARG A 167 6.84 -19.29 3.87
N ARG A 168 6.09 -18.38 3.23
CA ARG A 168 5.94 -18.34 1.77
C ARG A 168 7.26 -18.03 1.08
N ILE A 169 7.96 -17.00 1.56
CA ILE A 169 9.26 -16.63 1.00
C ILE A 169 10.26 -17.78 1.18
N GLU A 170 10.30 -18.41 2.36
CA GLU A 170 11.20 -19.53 2.64
C GLU A 170 10.86 -20.79 1.83
N ALA A 171 9.57 -21.06 1.57
CA ALA A 171 9.15 -22.15 0.71
C ALA A 171 9.59 -21.94 -0.74
N TYR A 172 9.40 -20.73 -1.27
CA TYR A 172 9.91 -20.34 -2.58
C TYR A 172 11.43 -20.48 -2.68
N GLU A 173 12.19 -19.99 -1.70
CA GLU A 173 13.64 -20.12 -1.71
C GLU A 173 14.12 -21.58 -1.63
N ARG A 174 13.36 -22.47 -0.97
CA ARG A 174 13.65 -23.90 -0.96
C ARG A 174 13.38 -24.56 -2.31
N SER A 175 12.38 -24.11 -3.06
CA SER A 175 12.08 -24.68 -4.40
C SER A 175 13.05 -24.23 -5.49
N LEU A 176 13.90 -23.24 -5.22
CA LEU A 176 14.99 -22.80 -6.10
C LEU A 176 16.29 -23.59 -5.92
N LYS A 177 16.37 -24.45 -4.90
CA LYS A 177 17.53 -25.31 -4.60
C LYS A 177 17.34 -26.69 -5.19
#